data_AF-A0A4V1ZTZ9-F1
#
_entry.id   AF-A0A4V1ZTZ9-F1
#
_cell.length_a   1.000
_cell.length_b   1.000
_cell.length_c   1.000
_cell.angle_alpha   90.00
_cell.angle_beta   90.00
_cell.angle_gamma   90.00
#
_symmetry.space_group_name_H-M   'P 1'
#
loop_
_entity.id
_entity.type
_entity.pdbx_description
1 polymer ?
#
loop_
_entity_poly.entity_id
_entity_poly.type
_entity_poly.pdbx_seq_one_letter_code
_entity_poly.pdbx_strand_id
1 'polypeptide(L)'
;VSYAIRVEERYRGLRAPHKIKSGVSGCVRECAEAKSKDFGIIATEKGWNLYVCGNGGSNPQHALLLASDLDSETCIRYIDRFLMFYISTADTLTRTAPWLNKMDGGIDYLRNVIVNDSLGMGAKWEAEMQLLVDSYECEWKAAIENPEIRKRFNHFVNAPAEKDPAIQFVEFRNQKKPADWEKTPVDK
;
A
#
# COMPACT_ATOMS: atom_id res chain seq x y z
N VAL A 1 -12.74 11.15 6.07
CA VAL A 1 -11.70 10.91 5.04
C VAL A 1 -10.28 10.98 5.60
N SER A 2 -10.02 11.74 6.68
CA SER A 2 -8.67 11.88 7.29
C SER A 2 -7.99 10.57 7.73
N TYR A 3 -8.75 9.59 8.26
CA TYR A 3 -8.14 8.36 8.77
C TYR A 3 -7.54 7.48 7.67
N ALA A 4 -8.17 7.43 6.49
CA ALA A 4 -7.63 6.72 5.33
C ALA A 4 -6.31 7.34 4.85
N ILE A 5 -6.25 8.68 4.80
CA ILE A 5 -5.04 9.42 4.45
C ILE A 5 -3.93 9.12 5.45
N ARG A 6 -4.22 9.15 6.77
CA ARG A 6 -3.24 8.80 7.80
C ARG A 6 -2.66 7.40 7.62
N VAL A 7 -3.50 6.42 7.30
CA VAL A 7 -3.07 5.03 7.04
C VAL A 7 -2.18 4.97 5.79
N GLU A 8 -2.56 5.67 4.72
CA GLU A 8 -1.74 5.77 3.51
C GLU A 8 -0.38 6.42 3.79
N GLU A 9 -0.36 7.57 4.44
CA GLU A 9 0.86 8.32 4.73
C GLU A 9 1.81 7.56 5.65
N ARG A 10 1.27 6.72 6.55
CA ARG A 10 2.07 5.88 7.45
C ARG A 10 2.70 4.69 6.72
N TYR A 11 1.93 3.97 5.90
CA TYR A 11 2.41 2.69 5.34
C TYR A 11 2.91 2.77 3.89
N ARG A 12 2.86 3.95 3.26
CA ARG A 12 3.44 4.16 1.93
C ARG A 12 4.94 3.85 1.94
N GLY A 13 5.41 3.18 0.89
CA GLY A 13 6.82 2.82 0.73
C GLY A 13 7.29 1.62 1.57
N LEU A 14 6.43 1.02 2.40
CA LEU A 14 6.80 -0.15 3.19
C LEU A 14 7.24 -1.33 2.31
N ARG A 15 8.42 -1.88 2.61
CA ARG A 15 8.94 -3.10 1.98
C ARG A 15 8.47 -4.31 2.77
N ALA A 16 7.85 -5.26 2.08
CA ALA A 16 7.29 -6.45 2.69
C ALA A 16 7.55 -7.68 1.81
N PRO A 17 7.44 -8.91 2.36
CA PRO A 17 7.68 -10.15 1.62
C PRO A 17 6.90 -10.27 0.31
N HIS A 18 5.72 -9.62 0.24
CA HIS A 18 4.93 -9.45 -0.97
C HIS A 18 4.11 -8.14 -0.87
N LYS A 19 3.56 -7.67 -2.01
CA LYS A 19 2.63 -6.51 -2.08
C LYS A 19 1.50 -6.58 -1.04
N ILE A 20 1.22 -5.45 -0.42
CA ILE A 20 0.16 -5.26 0.59
C ILE A 20 -0.95 -4.40 -0.02
N LYS A 21 -2.20 -4.73 0.27
CA LYS A 21 -3.37 -3.89 0.02
C LYS A 21 -4.04 -3.56 1.34
N SER A 22 -4.51 -2.32 1.48
CA SER A 22 -5.30 -1.88 2.63
C SER A 22 -6.57 -1.18 2.17
N GLY A 23 -7.54 -1.06 3.08
CA GLY A 23 -8.79 -0.36 2.80
C GLY A 23 -9.43 0.17 4.07
N VAL A 24 -9.93 1.40 4.02
CA VAL A 24 -10.64 2.04 5.14
C VAL A 24 -12.06 2.38 4.69
N SER A 25 -13.05 1.73 5.29
CA SER A 25 -14.46 1.96 5.03
C SER A 25 -15.07 2.81 6.15
N GLY A 26 -15.75 3.89 5.78
CA GLY A 26 -16.42 4.79 6.74
C GLY A 26 -17.71 4.22 7.35
N CYS A 27 -18.18 3.05 6.91
CA CYS A 27 -19.30 2.34 7.50
C CYS A 27 -19.28 0.85 7.12
N VAL A 28 -20.16 0.08 7.74
CA VAL A 28 -20.30 -1.38 7.54
C VAL A 28 -20.73 -1.79 6.13
N ARG A 29 -21.17 -0.85 5.29
CA ARG A 29 -21.46 -1.12 3.86
C ARG A 29 -20.20 -1.43 3.04
N GLU A 30 -19.02 -1.14 3.61
CA GLU A 30 -17.76 -1.71 3.14
C GLU A 30 -17.38 -1.33 1.69
N CYS A 31 -17.74 -0.13 1.24
CA CYS A 31 -17.44 0.37 -0.12
C CYS A 31 -15.95 0.40 -0.53
N ALA A 32 -15.02 0.18 0.41
CA ALA A 32 -13.58 0.10 0.11
C ALA A 32 -13.07 -1.35 0.07
N GLU A 33 -13.97 -2.33 0.07
CA GLU A 33 -13.70 -3.78 0.13
C GLU A 33 -12.68 -4.17 1.22
N ALA A 34 -12.75 -3.51 2.39
CA ALA A 34 -11.83 -3.67 3.51
C ALA A 34 -11.65 -5.14 3.95
N LYS A 35 -12.69 -5.97 3.87
CA LYS A 35 -12.64 -7.41 4.22
C LYS A 35 -12.01 -8.29 3.16
N SER A 36 -11.50 -7.74 2.06
CA SER A 36 -10.74 -8.47 1.02
C SER A 36 -9.26 -8.08 0.97
N LYS A 37 -8.85 -7.09 1.76
CA LYS A 37 -7.49 -6.53 1.78
C LYS A 37 -6.61 -7.27 2.80
N ASP A 38 -5.29 -7.12 2.70
CA ASP A 38 -4.35 -7.72 3.65
C ASP A 38 -4.60 -7.20 5.08
N PHE A 39 -5.00 -5.93 5.20
CA PHE A 39 -5.70 -5.41 6.37
C PHE A 39 -6.78 -4.40 5.97
N GLY A 40 -7.88 -4.39 6.73
CA GLY A 40 -9.03 -3.54 6.47
C GLY A 40 -9.55 -2.91 7.74
N ILE A 41 -9.99 -1.67 7.64
CA ILE A 41 -10.54 -0.91 8.77
C ILE A 41 -11.97 -0.53 8.43
N ILE A 42 -12.91 -0.79 9.33
CA ILE A 42 -14.31 -0.42 9.17
C ILE A 42 -14.75 0.41 10.38
N ALA A 43 -15.29 1.61 10.14
CA ALA A 43 -15.82 2.45 11.20
C ALA A 43 -17.07 1.80 11.83
N THR A 44 -17.14 1.89 13.15
CA THR A 44 -18.31 1.56 13.97
C THR A 44 -18.75 2.80 14.75
N GLU A 45 -19.87 2.69 15.46
CA GLU A 45 -20.32 3.77 16.36
C GLU A 45 -19.36 4.02 17.53
N LYS A 46 -18.55 3.02 17.89
CA LYS A 46 -17.63 3.06 19.05
C LYS A 46 -16.17 3.29 18.66
N GLY A 47 -15.83 3.23 17.37
CA GLY A 47 -14.45 3.35 16.90
C GLY A 47 -14.22 2.58 15.61
N TRP A 48 -13.26 1.66 15.62
CA TRP A 48 -12.81 0.92 14.43
C TRP A 48 -12.76 -0.59 14.65
N ASN A 49 -13.30 -1.34 13.70
CA ASN A 49 -13.03 -2.76 13.57
C ASN A 49 -11.84 -2.97 12.62
N LEU A 50 -10.84 -3.71 13.11
CA LEU A 50 -9.65 -4.07 12.35
C LEU A 50 -9.74 -5.53 11.87
N TYR A 51 -9.68 -5.72 10.56
CA TYR A 51 -9.66 -7.01 9.89
C TYR A 51 -8.28 -7.25 9.27
N VAL A 52 -7.80 -8.49 9.27
CA VAL A 52 -6.47 -8.85 8.75
C VAL A 52 -6.49 -10.14 7.93
N CYS A 53 -5.45 -10.34 7.12
CA CYS A 53 -5.21 -11.56 6.34
C CYS A 53 -6.30 -11.87 5.30
N GLY A 54 -6.83 -10.84 4.66
CA GLY A 54 -7.66 -10.99 3.46
C GLY A 54 -6.82 -11.08 2.19
N ASN A 55 -7.43 -11.60 1.13
CA ASN A 55 -6.78 -11.73 -0.16
C ASN A 55 -7.75 -11.55 -1.31
N GLY A 56 -7.51 -10.54 -2.14
CA GLY A 56 -8.01 -10.50 -3.52
C GLY A 56 -7.03 -11.18 -4.48
N GLY A 57 -7.53 -11.99 -5.41
CA GLY A 57 -6.73 -12.70 -6.42
C GLY A 57 -7.38 -14.01 -6.86
N SER A 58 -6.55 -14.95 -7.34
CA SER A 58 -6.98 -16.27 -7.82
C SER A 58 -7.62 -17.13 -6.73
N ASN A 59 -7.11 -17.06 -5.51
CA ASN A 59 -7.68 -17.72 -4.33
C ASN A 59 -8.18 -16.64 -3.36
N PRO A 60 -9.42 -16.14 -3.53
CA PRO A 60 -9.95 -15.09 -2.67
C PRO A 60 -10.18 -15.60 -1.25
N GLN A 61 -9.86 -14.75 -0.26
CA GLN A 61 -10.07 -15.04 1.16
C GLN A 61 -10.54 -13.78 1.87
N HIS A 62 -11.57 -13.92 2.71
CA HIS A 62 -12.01 -12.82 3.56
C HIS A 62 -11.03 -12.61 4.72
N ALA A 63 -10.75 -11.35 5.01
CA ALA A 63 -10.01 -10.95 6.19
C ALA A 63 -10.80 -11.30 7.46
N LEU A 64 -10.10 -11.71 8.51
CA LEU A 64 -10.67 -12.10 9.78
C LEU A 64 -10.60 -10.94 10.77
N LEU A 65 -11.58 -10.85 11.67
CA LEU A 65 -11.61 -9.81 12.70
C LEU A 65 -10.47 -10.03 13.71
N LEU A 66 -9.56 -9.06 13.78
CA LEU A 66 -8.48 -9.05 14.77
C LEU A 66 -8.98 -8.46 16.09
N ALA A 67 -9.56 -7.26 16.03
CA ALA A 67 -10.12 -6.56 17.18
C ALA A 67 -11.22 -5.57 16.75
N SER A 68 -12.13 -5.28 17.67
CA SER A 68 -13.30 -4.40 17.46
C SER A 68 -13.26 -3.19 18.39
N ASP A 69 -14.02 -2.15 18.03
CA ASP A 69 -14.24 -0.95 18.84
C ASP A 69 -12.93 -0.25 19.30
N LEU A 70 -11.93 -0.25 18.42
CA LEU A 70 -10.63 0.38 18.68
C LEU A 70 -10.71 1.90 18.52
N ASP A 71 -9.98 2.63 19.37
CA ASP A 71 -9.62 4.00 19.05
C ASP A 71 -8.57 4.05 17.93
N SER A 72 -8.42 5.22 17.31
CA SER A 72 -7.52 5.42 16.17
C SER A 72 -6.04 5.12 16.48
N GLU A 73 -5.56 5.42 17.69
CA GLU A 73 -4.16 5.19 18.05
C GLU A 73 -3.90 3.70 18.28
N THR A 74 -4.79 3.03 19.01
CA THR A 74 -4.69 1.58 19.23
C THR A 74 -4.80 0.80 17.91
N CYS A 75 -5.68 1.24 17.00
CA CYS A 75 -5.79 0.64 15.68
C CYS A 75 -4.50 0.74 14.87
N ILE A 76 -3.83 1.91 14.87
CA ILE A 76 -2.52 2.07 14.23
C ILE A 76 -1.47 1.17 14.88
N ARG A 77 -1.35 1.15 16.22
CA ARG A 77 -0.39 0.28 16.93
C ARG A 77 -0.57 -1.19 16.56
N TYR A 78 -1.81 -1.68 16.48
CA TYR A 78 -2.07 -3.07 16.11
C TYR A 78 -1.71 -3.36 14.64
N ILE A 79 -1.90 -2.40 13.74
CA ILE A 79 -1.45 -2.55 12.34
C ILE A 79 0.08 -2.56 12.28
N ASP A 80 0.79 -1.69 13.00
CA ASP A 80 2.26 -1.68 13.05
C ASP A 80 2.81 -3.04 13.48
N ARG A 81 2.30 -3.55 14.60
CA ARG A 81 2.67 -4.88 15.13
C ARG A 81 2.36 -5.99 14.14
N PHE A 82 1.17 -5.98 13.53
CA PHE A 82 0.76 -6.98 12.55
C PHE A 82 1.70 -6.99 11.34
N LEU A 83 1.98 -5.82 10.78
CA LEU A 83 2.86 -5.67 9.62
C LEU A 83 4.29 -6.08 9.93
N MET A 84 4.84 -5.66 11.08
CA MET A 84 6.19 -6.04 11.48
C MET A 84 6.32 -7.52 11.78
N PHE A 85 5.32 -8.12 12.43
CA PHE A 85 5.31 -9.56 12.67
C PHE A 85 5.23 -10.34 11.36
N TYR A 86 4.36 -9.93 10.43
CA TYR A 86 4.28 -10.50 9.08
C TYR A 86 5.61 -10.36 8.31
N ILE A 87 6.20 -9.17 8.29
CA ILE A 87 7.49 -8.92 7.62
C ILE A 87 8.61 -9.79 8.21
N SER A 88 8.60 -10.01 9.52
CA SER A 88 9.65 -10.75 10.22
C SER A 88 9.51 -12.27 10.08
N THR A 89 8.33 -12.79 9.76
CA THR A 89 8.04 -14.23 9.85
C THR A 89 7.53 -14.87 8.57
N ALA A 90 7.04 -14.11 7.59
CA ALA A 90 6.54 -14.68 6.35
C ALA A 90 7.66 -15.02 5.36
N ASP A 91 7.51 -16.14 4.65
CA ASP A 91 8.39 -16.51 3.55
C ASP A 91 8.36 -15.44 2.44
N THR A 92 9.45 -15.37 1.68
CA THR A 92 9.54 -14.48 0.50
C THR A 92 8.41 -14.79 -0.49
N LEU A 93 7.82 -13.75 -1.10
CA LEU A 93 6.68 -13.82 -2.03
C LEU A 93 5.38 -14.42 -1.44
N THR A 94 5.23 -14.44 -0.11
CA THR A 94 4.00 -14.91 0.54
C THR A 94 3.09 -13.76 0.91
N ARG A 95 1.78 -13.86 0.60
CA ARG A 95 0.74 -12.90 1.04
C ARG A 95 0.29 -13.21 2.47
N THR A 96 -0.32 -12.23 3.13
CA THR A 96 -0.79 -12.34 4.53
C THR A 96 -1.79 -13.48 4.75
N ALA A 97 -2.70 -13.74 3.81
CA ALA A 97 -3.67 -14.86 3.90
C ALA A 97 -3.00 -16.25 3.90
N PRO A 98 -2.20 -16.65 2.89
CA PRO A 98 -1.43 -17.89 2.94
C PRO A 98 -0.49 -17.98 4.14
N TRP A 99 0.12 -16.86 4.58
CA TRP A 99 0.93 -16.81 5.78
C TRP A 99 0.13 -17.20 7.02
N LEU A 100 -1.06 -16.63 7.21
CA LEU A 100 -1.95 -17.01 8.30
C LEU A 100 -2.42 -18.48 8.20
N ASN A 101 -2.69 -18.96 6.99
CA ASN A 101 -3.18 -20.33 6.79
C ASN A 101 -2.12 -21.40 7.16
N LYS A 102 -0.84 -21.06 7.11
CA LYS A 102 0.27 -21.92 7.55
C LYS A 102 0.58 -21.78 9.05
N MET A 103 0.00 -20.79 9.72
CA MET A 103 0.32 -20.47 11.11
C MET A 103 -0.44 -21.40 12.06
N ASP A 104 0.30 -22.12 12.91
CA ASP A 104 -0.29 -22.93 13.96
C ASP A 104 -1.09 -22.04 14.94
N GLY A 105 -2.34 -22.42 15.20
CA GLY A 105 -3.28 -21.62 15.99
C GLY A 105 -3.95 -20.46 15.24
N GLY A 106 -3.57 -20.22 13.98
CA GLY A 106 -4.25 -19.30 13.06
C GLY A 106 -4.52 -17.91 13.65
N ILE A 107 -5.76 -17.43 13.46
CA ILE A 107 -6.14 -16.07 13.89
C ILE A 107 -6.10 -15.88 15.40
N ASP A 108 -6.31 -16.93 16.19
CA ASP A 108 -6.32 -16.81 17.65
C ASP A 108 -4.90 -16.65 18.19
N TYR A 109 -3.94 -17.38 17.63
CA TYR A 109 -2.52 -17.16 17.93
C TYR A 109 -2.08 -15.77 17.47
N LEU A 110 -2.42 -15.37 16.24
CA LEU A 110 -2.11 -14.03 15.73
C LEU A 110 -2.69 -12.93 16.65
N ARG A 111 -3.95 -13.06 17.08
CA ARG A 111 -4.58 -12.12 18.01
C ARG A 111 -3.82 -12.05 19.34
N ASN A 112 -3.40 -13.19 19.88
CA ASN A 112 -2.64 -13.23 21.12
C ASN A 112 -1.28 -12.52 20.97
N VAL A 113 -0.58 -12.72 19.85
CA VAL A 113 0.70 -12.04 19.57
C VAL A 113 0.53 -10.54 19.43
N ILE A 114 -0.49 -10.08 18.69
CA ILE A 114 -0.65 -8.66 18.36
C ILE A 114 -1.34 -7.86 19.48
N VAL A 115 -2.46 -8.37 19.99
CA VAL A 115 -3.34 -7.67 20.94
C VAL A 115 -2.83 -7.85 22.37
N ASN A 116 -2.50 -9.08 22.76
CA ASN A 116 -2.04 -9.38 24.13
C ASN A 116 -0.51 -9.27 24.28
N ASP A 117 0.20 -8.92 23.21
CA ASP A 117 1.66 -8.81 23.17
C ASP A 117 2.36 -10.02 23.80
N SER A 118 1.89 -11.23 23.47
CA SER A 118 2.36 -12.46 24.13
C SER A 118 3.85 -12.75 23.93
N LEU A 119 4.49 -12.10 22.95
CA LEU A 119 5.92 -12.20 22.68
C LEU A 119 6.73 -11.05 23.31
N GLY A 120 6.08 -10.04 23.90
CA GLY A 120 6.74 -8.85 24.45
C GLY A 120 7.47 -7.99 23.42
N MET A 121 7.05 -8.07 22.16
CA MET A 121 7.70 -7.43 21.01
C MET A 121 6.96 -6.19 20.52
N GLY A 122 5.76 -5.90 21.05
CA GLY A 122 4.88 -4.84 20.58
C GLY A 122 5.55 -3.48 20.50
N ALA A 123 6.20 -3.05 21.60
CA ALA A 123 6.89 -1.76 21.64
C ALA A 123 8.08 -1.69 20.66
N LYS A 124 8.79 -2.81 20.47
CA LYS A 124 9.91 -2.87 19.52
C LYS A 124 9.41 -2.74 18.09
N TRP A 125 8.36 -3.47 17.72
CA TRP A 125 7.76 -3.39 16.39
C TRP A 125 7.18 -2.00 16.08
N GLU A 126 6.54 -1.36 17.06
CA GLU A 126 6.05 0.02 16.91
C GLU A 126 7.21 0.99 16.63
N ALA A 127 8.34 0.86 17.34
CA ALA A 127 9.53 1.68 17.12
C ALA A 127 10.20 1.40 15.76
N GLU A 128 10.31 0.13 15.36
CA GLU A 128 10.85 -0.27 14.05
C GLU A 128 9.97 0.26 12.90
N MET A 129 8.64 0.17 13.03
CA MET A 129 7.73 0.75 12.05
C MET A 129 7.87 2.28 11.99
N GLN A 130 8.02 2.94 13.14
CA GLN A 130 8.22 4.39 13.17
C GLN A 130 9.49 4.81 12.44
N LEU A 131 10.60 4.07 12.60
CA LEU A 131 11.82 4.31 11.83
C LEU A 131 11.59 4.23 10.32
N LEU A 132 10.81 3.24 9.86
CA LEU A 132 10.46 3.10 8.43
C LEU A 132 9.63 4.28 7.94
N VAL A 133 8.63 4.71 8.72
CA VAL A 133 7.78 5.88 8.44
C VAL A 133 8.64 7.14 8.31
N ASP A 134 9.54 7.37 9.25
CA ASP A 134 10.40 8.56 9.30
C ASP A 134 11.42 8.56 8.16
N SER A 135 11.82 7.38 7.67
CA SER A 135 12.76 7.23 6.55
C SER A 135 12.12 7.37 5.17
N TYR A 136 10.78 7.49 5.08
CA TYR A 136 10.10 7.55 3.79
C TYR A 136 10.46 8.83 3.02
N GLU A 137 10.92 8.64 1.78
CA GLU A 137 11.12 9.72 0.82
C GLU A 137 10.28 9.45 -0.45
N CYS A 138 9.58 10.48 -0.94
CA CYS A 138 8.84 10.37 -2.18
C CYS A 138 9.79 10.50 -3.38
N GLU A 139 10.15 9.38 -3.99
CA GLU A 139 11.09 9.32 -5.12
C GLU A 139 10.68 10.24 -6.29
N TRP A 140 9.38 10.37 -6.57
CA TRP A 140 8.86 11.27 -7.62
C TRP A 140 9.02 12.74 -7.26
N LYS A 141 8.78 13.11 -6.00
CA LYS A 141 9.01 14.48 -5.53
C LYS A 141 10.49 14.82 -5.62
N ALA A 142 11.36 13.93 -5.15
CA ALA A 142 12.81 14.07 -5.27
C ALA A 142 13.26 14.20 -6.74
N ALA A 143 12.69 13.39 -7.64
CA ALA A 143 12.97 13.44 -9.08
C ALA A 143 12.54 14.76 -9.73
N ILE A 144 11.42 15.34 -9.30
CA ILE A 144 10.98 16.64 -9.78
C ILE A 144 11.88 17.74 -9.20
N GLU A 145 12.09 17.77 -7.89
CA GLU A 145 12.79 18.87 -7.21
C GLU A 145 14.30 18.90 -7.51
N ASN A 146 14.90 17.77 -7.88
CA ASN A 146 16.32 17.68 -8.24
C ASN A 146 16.54 17.79 -9.76
N PRO A 147 17.13 18.90 -10.28
CA PRO A 147 17.37 19.07 -11.71
C PRO A 147 18.25 17.97 -12.34
N GLU A 148 19.20 17.42 -11.60
CA GLU A 148 20.08 16.36 -12.10
C GLU A 148 19.36 15.02 -12.26
N ILE A 149 18.43 14.70 -11.36
CA ILE A 149 17.56 13.53 -11.52
C ILE A 149 16.56 13.78 -12.65
N ARG A 150 15.99 14.99 -12.74
CA ARG A 150 15.04 15.37 -13.79
C ARG A 150 15.62 15.19 -15.19
N LYS A 151 16.91 15.52 -15.39
CA LYS A 151 17.63 15.30 -16.66
C LYS A 151 17.70 13.82 -17.08
N ARG A 152 17.47 12.86 -16.18
CA ARG A 152 17.43 11.43 -16.53
C ARG A 152 16.15 11.05 -17.30
N PHE A 153 15.08 11.82 -17.16
CA PHE A 153 13.81 11.61 -17.85
C PHE A 153 13.81 12.24 -19.26
N ASN A 154 14.81 11.89 -20.06
CA ASN A 154 14.91 12.28 -21.47
C ASN A 154 14.50 11.11 -22.39
N HIS A 155 14.06 11.44 -23.61
CA HIS A 155 13.57 10.45 -24.55
C HIS A 155 14.68 9.51 -25.06
N PHE A 156 15.85 10.07 -25.37
CA PHE A 156 17.02 9.32 -25.79
C PHE A 156 18.20 9.59 -24.86
N VAL A 157 18.72 8.54 -24.23
CA VAL A 157 19.89 8.64 -23.34
C VAL A 157 21.16 9.02 -24.12
N ASN A 158 21.30 8.50 -25.33
CA ASN A 158 22.49 8.71 -26.18
C ASN A 158 22.43 9.99 -27.03
N ALA A 159 21.24 10.58 -27.17
CA ALA A 159 21.00 11.79 -27.95
C ALA A 159 20.06 12.74 -27.18
N PRO A 160 20.49 13.27 -26.02
CA PRO A 160 19.61 14.02 -25.12
C PRO A 160 19.11 15.35 -25.72
N ALA A 161 19.74 15.84 -26.78
CA ALA A 161 19.29 17.02 -27.53
C ALA A 161 18.25 16.69 -28.60
N GLU A 162 18.12 15.42 -28.99
CA GLU A 162 17.18 14.98 -30.01
C GLU A 162 15.83 14.67 -29.37
N LYS A 163 14.76 15.24 -29.94
CA LYS A 163 13.39 14.88 -29.59
C LYS A 163 12.93 13.75 -30.49
N ASP A 164 12.03 12.91 -29.99
CA ASP A 164 11.37 11.91 -30.83
C ASP A 164 10.54 12.59 -31.92
N PRO A 165 10.89 12.44 -33.22
CA PRO A 165 10.12 13.03 -34.29
C PRO A 165 8.70 12.45 -34.40
N ALA A 166 8.45 11.25 -33.86
CA ALA A 166 7.13 10.62 -33.84
C ALA A 166 6.20 11.22 -32.76
N ILE A 167 6.74 11.89 -31.75
CA ILE A 167 5.95 12.54 -30.70
C ILE A 167 5.79 14.02 -31.01
N GLN A 168 4.70 14.36 -31.68
CA GLN A 168 4.28 15.74 -31.91
C GLN A 168 3.17 16.12 -30.94
N PHE A 169 3.14 17.37 -30.49
CA PHE A 169 2.08 17.90 -29.64
C PHE A 169 1.35 19.03 -30.37
N VAL A 170 0.02 18.98 -30.35
CA VAL A 170 -0.90 19.99 -30.88
C VAL A 170 -1.68 20.64 -29.75
N GLU A 171 -2.18 21.85 -29.98
CA GLU A 171 -3.04 22.53 -29.01
C GLU A 171 -4.50 22.12 -29.20
N PHE A 172 -5.15 21.68 -28.13
CA PHE A 172 -6.59 21.38 -28.12
C PHE A 172 -7.20 21.98 -26.86
N ARG A 173 -8.13 22.93 -27.03
CA ARG A 173 -8.80 23.64 -25.92
C ARG A 173 -7.81 24.26 -24.92
N ASN A 174 -6.78 24.93 -25.42
CA ASN A 174 -5.70 25.55 -24.63
C ASN A 174 -4.87 24.56 -23.80
N GLN A 175 -4.89 23.28 -24.15
CA GLN A 175 -4.09 22.23 -23.52
C GLN A 175 -3.20 21.54 -24.57
N LYS A 176 -2.00 21.12 -24.15
CA LYS A 176 -1.12 20.30 -24.99
C LYS A 176 -1.69 18.89 -25.09
N LYS A 177 -1.98 18.45 -26.31
CA LYS A 177 -2.42 17.09 -26.65
C LYS A 177 -1.37 16.46 -27.58
N PRO A 178 -1.05 15.16 -27.45
CA PRO A 178 -0.34 14.47 -28.52
C PRO A 178 -1.10 14.62 -29.85
N ALA A 179 -0.38 14.81 -30.95
CA ALA A 179 -0.95 14.78 -32.28
C ALA A 179 -1.66 13.44 -32.50
N ASP A 180 -2.75 13.46 -33.28
CA ASP A 180 -3.42 12.22 -33.64
C ASP A 180 -2.48 11.34 -34.48
N TRP A 181 -2.58 10.03 -34.29
CA TRP A 181 -1.77 9.08 -35.03
C TRP A 181 -2.13 9.16 -36.52
N GLU A 182 -1.30 9.78 -37.34
CA GLU A 182 -1.44 9.70 -38.78
C GLU A 182 -1.17 8.25 -39.21
N LYS A 183 -2.19 7.57 -39.73
CA LYS A 183 -1.98 6.26 -40.38
C LYS A 183 -1.05 6.53 -41.56
N THR A 184 0.19 6.04 -41.49
CA THR A 184 1.09 6.01 -42.64
C THR A 184 0.31 5.48 -43.84
N PRO A 185 0.28 6.18 -45.00
CA PRO A 185 -0.27 5.59 -46.21
C PRO A 185 0.48 4.30 -46.44
N VAL A 186 -0.23 3.17 -46.41
CA VAL A 186 0.32 1.92 -46.93
C VAL A 186 0.37 2.13 -48.43
N ASP A 187 1.55 2.40 -48.98
CA ASP A 187 1.76 2.37 -50.42
C ASP A 187 1.26 1.00 -50.92
N LYS A 188 0.23 1.03 -51.77
CA LYS A 188 -0.43 -0.14 -52.36
C LYS A 188 0.42 -0.74 -53.47
#